data_AF-A0A7C4J7G9-F1
#
_entry.id   AF-A0A7C4J7G9-F1
#
_cell.length_a   1.000
_cell.length_b   1.000
_cell.length_c   1.000
_cell.angle_alpha   90.00
_cell.angle_beta   90.00
_cell.angle_gamma   90.00
#
_symmetry.space_group_name_H-M   'P 1'
#
loop_
_entity.id
_entity.type
_entity.pdbx_description
1 polymer ?
#
loop_
_entity_poly.entity_id
_entity_poly.type
_entity_poly.pdbx_seq_one_letter_code
_entity_poly.pdbx_strand_id
1 'polypeptide(L)'
;MNASVSRIVLIGVLCLLTLAFGLWLSHAGKPYSSLLFNIHKLIALGAVIVTAITVYQARANVTIGSFTFAAVVATGLLFVALFVSGALLSIGRTDAAVILIVHRVAPWLVIITAALTLYSLAGSQA
;
A
#
# COMPACT_ATOMS: atom_id res chain seq x y z
N MET A 1 16.00 -10.65 15.48
CA MET A 1 14.94 -9.63 15.29
C MET A 1 13.60 -10.24 15.65
N ASN A 2 12.73 -9.51 16.35
CA ASN A 2 11.35 -9.94 16.59
C ASN A 2 10.60 -10.07 15.24
N ALA A 3 9.80 -11.12 15.05
CA ALA A 3 9.08 -11.41 13.81
C ALA A 3 8.12 -10.27 13.40
N SER A 4 7.61 -9.49 14.36
CA SER A 4 6.81 -8.29 14.08
C SER A 4 7.64 -7.17 13.46
N VAL A 5 8.85 -6.94 13.97
CA VAL A 5 9.75 -5.88 13.49
C VAL A 5 10.24 -6.19 12.08
N SER A 6 10.60 -7.45 11.79
CA SER A 6 11.04 -7.84 10.44
C SER A 6 9.93 -7.63 9.39
N ARG A 7 8.67 -7.90 9.73
CA ARG A 7 7.53 -7.64 8.83
C ARG A 7 7.28 -6.15 8.61
N ILE A 8 7.39 -5.32 9.64
CA ILE A 8 7.26 -3.86 9.50
C ILE A 8 8.35 -3.31 8.57
N VAL A 9 9.60 -3.74 8.76
CA VAL A 9 10.72 -3.36 7.87
C VAL A 9 10.44 -3.84 6.44
N LEU A 10 9.99 -5.09 6.26
CA LEU A 10 9.65 -5.64 4.96
C LEU A 10 8.53 -4.83 4.26
N ILE A 11 7.48 -4.44 4.97
CA ILE A 11 6.39 -3.59 4.44
C ILE A 11 6.98 -2.27 3.94
N GLY A 12 7.81 -1.60 4.75
CA GLY A 12 8.45 -0.35 4.36
C GLY A 12 9.30 -0.50 3.09
N VAL A 13 10.14 -1.54 3.01
CA VAL A 13 10.95 -1.84 1.83
C VAL A 13 10.07 -2.10 0.61
N LEU A 14 9.01 -2.91 0.74
CA LEU A 14 8.10 -3.19 -0.38
C LEU A 14 7.39 -1.92 -0.85
N CYS A 15 6.92 -1.05 0.05
CA CYS A 15 6.32 0.24 -0.31
C CYS A 15 7.32 1.14 -1.07
N LEU A 16 8.57 1.24 -0.60
CA LEU A 16 9.62 2.02 -1.26
C LEU A 16 9.93 1.47 -2.66
N LEU A 17 10.04 0.16 -2.80
CA LEU A 17 10.24 -0.49 -4.10
C LEU A 17 9.04 -0.25 -5.03
N THR A 18 7.80 -0.38 -4.54
CA THR A 18 6.60 -0.07 -5.32
C THR A 18 6.65 1.37 -5.84
N LEU A 19 7.00 2.34 -5.00
CA LEU A 19 7.14 3.75 -5.41
C LEU A 19 8.26 3.93 -6.44
N ALA A 20 9.44 3.35 -6.22
CA ALA A 20 10.57 3.45 -7.14
C ALA A 20 10.21 2.90 -8.53
N PHE A 21 9.59 1.72 -8.59
CA PHE A 21 9.13 1.13 -9.86
C PHE A 21 7.98 1.92 -10.49
N GLY A 22 7.08 2.51 -9.69
CA GLY A 22 6.00 3.35 -10.20
C GLY A 22 6.52 4.64 -10.82
N LEU A 23 7.51 5.28 -10.18
CA LEU A 23 8.22 6.45 -10.72
C LEU A 23 8.98 6.09 -11.99
N TRP A 24 9.70 4.96 -12.00
CA TRP A 24 10.40 4.50 -13.20
C TRP A 24 9.42 4.26 -14.36
N LEU A 25 8.29 3.59 -14.09
CA LEU A 25 7.25 3.36 -15.10
C LEU A 25 6.70 4.69 -15.65
N SER A 26 6.55 5.71 -14.81
CA SER A 26 6.08 7.03 -15.24
C SER A 26 7.08 7.77 -16.14
N HIS A 27 8.39 7.55 -15.94
CA HIS A 27 9.45 8.11 -16.80
C HIS A 27 9.61 7.34 -18.11
N ALA A 28 9.39 6.02 -18.10
CA ALA A 28 9.50 5.19 -19.30
C ALA A 28 8.43 5.52 -20.36
N GLY A 29 7.30 6.13 -19.95
CA GLY A 29 6.23 6.52 -20.84
C GLY A 29 5.45 5.32 -21.42
N LYS A 30 4.49 5.60 -22.29
CA LYS A 30 3.69 4.57 -22.99
C LYS A 30 4.33 4.25 -24.36
N PRO A 31 4.28 2.98 -24.82
CA PRO A 31 3.69 1.82 -24.17
C PRO A 31 4.54 1.35 -22.97
N TYR A 32 3.89 1.01 -21.86
CA TYR A 32 4.59 0.57 -20.67
C TYR A 32 5.33 -0.75 -20.93
N SER A 33 6.58 -0.84 -20.45
CA SER A 33 7.31 -2.10 -20.43
C SER A 33 6.53 -3.13 -19.60
N SER A 34 6.11 -4.22 -20.24
CA SER A 34 5.33 -5.30 -19.61
C SER A 34 6.04 -5.84 -18.37
N LEU A 35 7.37 -5.98 -18.43
CA LEU A 35 8.17 -6.45 -17.30
C LEU A 35 8.11 -5.46 -16.11
N LEU A 36 8.39 -4.18 -16.35
CA LEU A 36 8.36 -3.16 -15.28
C LEU A 36 6.96 -3.00 -14.68
N PHE A 37 5.92 -3.03 -15.53
CA PHE A 37 4.53 -2.94 -15.10
C PHE A 37 4.13 -4.11 -14.19
N ASN A 38 4.48 -5.34 -14.58
CA ASN A 38 4.19 -6.53 -13.78
C ASN A 38 4.98 -6.54 -12.47
N ILE A 39 6.27 -6.17 -12.48
CA ILE A 39 7.08 -6.07 -11.26
C ILE A 39 6.46 -5.06 -10.29
N HIS A 40 6.11 -3.86 -10.75
CA HIS A 40 5.46 -2.85 -9.91
C HIS A 40 4.20 -3.39 -9.23
N LYS A 41 3.32 -4.05 -10.00
CA LYS A 41 2.06 -4.61 -9.48
C LYS A 41 2.28 -5.76 -8.50
N LEU A 42 3.24 -6.64 -8.76
CA LEU A 42 3.53 -7.79 -7.88
C LEU A 42 4.16 -7.34 -6.55
N ILE A 43 5.09 -6.37 -6.59
CA ILE A 43 5.66 -5.79 -5.36
C ILE A 43 4.56 -5.08 -4.57
N ALA A 44 3.70 -4.30 -5.23
CA ALA A 44 2.57 -3.62 -4.58
C ALA A 44 1.62 -4.62 -3.91
N LEU A 45 1.27 -5.71 -4.60
CA LEU A 45 0.44 -6.78 -4.04
C LEU A 45 1.11 -7.45 -2.84
N GLY A 46 2.41 -7.71 -2.92
CA GLY A 46 3.19 -8.21 -1.79
C GLY A 46 3.12 -7.30 -0.58
N ALA A 47 3.25 -5.98 -0.77
CA ALA A 47 3.13 -4.99 0.30
C ALA A 47 1.76 -5.07 0.99
N VAL A 48 0.67 -5.16 0.21
CA VAL A 48 -0.69 -5.29 0.74
C VAL A 48 -0.87 -6.58 1.53
N ILE A 49 -0.44 -7.72 0.98
CA ILE A 49 -0.59 -9.02 1.62
C ILE A 49 0.16 -9.05 2.95
N VAL A 50 1.43 -8.63 2.98
CA VAL A 50 2.22 -8.61 4.21
C VAL A 50 1.62 -7.64 5.24
N THR A 51 1.12 -6.49 4.81
CA THR A 51 0.42 -5.54 5.70
C THR A 51 -0.84 -6.16 6.29
N ALA A 52 -1.69 -6.78 5.48
CA ALA A 52 -2.93 -7.42 5.91
C ALA A 52 -2.68 -8.57 6.90
N ILE A 53 -1.70 -9.42 6.62
CA ILE A 53 -1.30 -10.51 7.53
C ILE A 53 -0.79 -9.94 8.85
N THR A 54 0.04 -8.89 8.80
CA THR A 54 0.61 -8.27 9.99
C THR A 54 -0.48 -7.66 10.88
N VAL A 55 -1.44 -6.94 10.28
CA VAL A 55 -2.60 -6.38 11.00
C VAL A 55 -3.49 -7.51 11.56
N TYR A 56 -3.72 -8.59 10.78
CA TYR A 56 -4.51 -9.72 11.21
C TYR A 56 -3.92 -10.41 12.44
N GLN A 57 -2.61 -10.62 12.45
CA GLN A 57 -1.96 -11.29 13.58
C GLN A 57 -1.83 -10.36 14.79
N ALA A 58 -1.61 -9.07 14.56
CA ALA A 58 -1.48 -8.08 15.64
C ALA A 58 -2.80 -7.85 16.41
N ARG A 59 -3.96 -8.00 15.77
CA ARG A 59 -5.25 -7.82 16.44
C ARG A 59 -5.70 -9.01 17.30
N ALA A 60 -5.07 -10.18 17.18
CA ALA A 60 -5.57 -11.41 17.80
C ALA A 60 -5.62 -11.36 19.34
N ASN A 61 -4.82 -10.47 19.96
CA ASN A 61 -4.67 -10.38 21.41
C ASN A 61 -5.00 -8.98 21.97
N VAL A 62 -5.72 -8.13 21.23
CA VAL A 62 -5.96 -6.73 21.62
C VAL A 62 -7.38 -6.30 21.32
N THR A 63 -7.99 -5.55 22.25
CA THR A 63 -9.19 -4.75 21.96
C THR A 63 -8.85 -3.56 21.07
N ILE A 64 -9.36 -3.54 19.85
CA ILE A 64 -9.10 -2.46 18.89
C ILE A 64 -9.96 -1.23 19.25
N GLY A 65 -9.31 -0.12 19.61
CA GLY A 65 -9.99 1.17 19.80
C GLY A 65 -10.54 1.75 18.48
N SER A 66 -11.53 2.64 18.57
CA SER A 66 -12.20 3.24 17.39
C SER A 66 -11.24 3.93 16.43
N PHE A 67 -10.20 4.59 16.95
CA PHE A 67 -9.16 5.23 16.13
C PHE A 67 -8.37 4.21 15.29
N THR A 68 -7.89 3.14 15.92
CA THR A 68 -7.15 2.07 15.24
C THR A 68 -8.01 1.39 14.19
N PHE A 69 -9.29 1.14 14.50
CA PHE A 69 -10.24 0.58 13.53
C PHE A 69 -10.43 1.49 12.31
N ALA A 70 -10.62 2.80 12.53
CA ALA A 70 -10.73 3.77 11.45
C ALA A 70 -9.46 3.81 10.57
N ALA A 71 -8.27 3.74 11.17
CA ALA A 71 -7.01 3.69 10.45
C ALA A 71 -6.87 2.43 9.59
N VAL A 72 -7.27 1.26 10.11
CA VAL A 72 -7.28 -0.01 9.35
C VAL A 72 -8.21 0.08 8.14
N VAL A 73 -9.43 0.58 8.34
CA VAL A 73 -10.42 0.76 7.27
C VAL A 73 -9.90 1.73 6.21
N ALA A 74 -9.38 2.88 6.63
CA ALA A 74 -8.80 3.88 5.72
C ALA A 74 -7.65 3.30 4.88
N THR A 75 -6.73 2.57 5.52
CA THR A 75 -5.62 1.88 4.84
C THR A 75 -6.14 0.90 3.79
N GLY A 76 -7.13 0.07 4.14
CA GLY A 76 -7.76 -0.89 3.23
C GLY A 76 -8.42 -0.22 2.02
N LEU A 77 -9.20 0.84 2.24
CA LEU A 77 -9.86 1.59 1.17
C LEU A 77 -8.85 2.25 0.24
N LEU A 78 -7.76 2.80 0.77
CA LEU A 78 -6.70 3.42 -0.03
C LEU A 78 -5.94 2.38 -0.88
N PHE A 79 -5.68 1.19 -0.36
CA PHE A 79 -5.13 0.10 -1.17
C PHE A 79 -6.07 -0.30 -2.32
N VAL A 80 -7.38 -0.41 -2.05
CA VAL A 80 -8.37 -0.67 -3.10
C VAL A 80 -8.34 0.44 -4.16
N ALA A 81 -8.32 1.71 -3.73
CA ALA A 81 -8.22 2.85 -4.64
C ALA A 81 -6.96 2.80 -5.51
N LEU A 82 -5.81 2.36 -4.97
CA LEU A 82 -4.58 2.19 -5.73
C LEU A 82 -4.68 1.10 -6.81
N PHE A 83 -5.24 -0.06 -6.47
CA PHE A 83 -5.41 -1.15 -7.44
C PHE A 83 -6.41 -0.78 -8.54
N VAL A 84 -7.54 -0.18 -8.16
CA VAL A 84 -8.55 0.26 -9.12
C VAL A 84 -7.97 1.34 -10.02
N SER A 85 -7.37 2.40 -9.47
CA SER A 85 -6.76 3.46 -10.29
C SER A 85 -5.64 2.95 -11.19
N GLY A 86 -4.77 2.06 -10.71
CA GLY A 86 -3.72 1.45 -11.53
C GLY A 86 -4.28 0.60 -12.68
N ALA A 87 -5.32 -0.18 -12.43
CA ALA A 87 -5.99 -0.97 -13.48
C ALA A 87 -6.66 -0.06 -14.52
N LEU A 88 -7.35 1.00 -14.09
CA LEU A 88 -8.00 1.95 -14.99
C LEU A 88 -6.99 2.73 -15.86
N LEU A 89 -5.83 3.11 -15.29
CA LEU A 89 -4.73 3.73 -16.04
C LEU A 89 -4.12 2.78 -17.08
N SER A 90 -4.07 1.49 -16.77
CA SER A 90 -3.54 0.45 -17.66
C SER A 90 -4.40 0.23 -18.91
N ILE A 91 -5.73 0.38 -18.81
CA ILE A 91 -6.66 0.20 -19.94
C ILE A 91 -6.91 1.48 -20.75
N GLY A 92 -6.26 2.60 -20.40
CA GLY A 92 -6.30 3.82 -21.20
C GLY A 92 -7.59 4.64 -21.13
N ARG A 93 -8.32 4.60 -20.00
CA ARG A 93 -9.58 5.36 -19.82
C ARG A 93 -9.40 6.88 -20.00
N THR A 94 -10.45 7.54 -20.51
CA THR A 94 -10.47 8.96 -20.94
C THR A 94 -10.29 9.98 -19.81
N ASP A 95 -10.62 9.63 -18.57
CA ASP A 95 -10.50 10.52 -17.39
C ASP A 95 -9.10 10.40 -16.73
N ALA A 96 -8.09 10.06 -17.53
CA ALA A 96 -6.77 9.65 -17.07
C ALA A 96 -6.12 10.66 -16.11
N ALA A 97 -6.39 11.96 -16.25
CA ALA A 97 -5.78 12.99 -15.39
C ALA A 97 -6.21 12.84 -13.92
N VAL A 98 -7.51 12.72 -13.65
CA VAL A 98 -8.02 12.57 -12.27
C VAL A 98 -7.56 11.24 -11.68
N ILE A 99 -7.66 10.15 -12.45
CA ILE A 99 -7.24 8.82 -12.00
C ILE A 99 -5.74 8.80 -11.71
N LEU A 100 -4.93 9.51 -12.51
CA LEU A 100 -3.49 9.64 -12.30
C LEU A 100 -3.16 10.44 -11.05
N ILE A 101 -3.89 11.53 -10.77
CA ILE A 101 -3.73 12.29 -9.53
C ILE A 101 -4.04 11.39 -8.33
N VAL A 102 -5.16 10.66 -8.36
CA VAL A 102 -5.52 9.71 -7.31
C VAL A 102 -4.42 8.67 -7.12
N HIS A 103 -3.93 8.05 -8.20
CA HIS A 103 -2.88 7.04 -8.14
C HIS A 103 -1.52 7.58 -7.65
N ARG A 104 -1.25 8.88 -7.81
CA ARG A 104 -0.04 9.54 -7.33
C ARG A 104 -0.12 9.98 -5.87
N VAL A 105 -1.30 10.37 -5.39
CA VAL A 105 -1.50 10.87 -4.02
C VAL A 105 -1.79 9.72 -3.05
N ALA A 106 -2.60 8.75 -3.47
CA ALA A 106 -3.00 7.61 -2.63
C ALA A 106 -1.83 6.80 -2.02
N PRO A 107 -0.67 6.57 -2.68
CA PRO A 107 0.45 5.84 -2.07
C PRO A 107 0.99 6.53 -0.82
N TRP A 108 1.05 7.87 -0.82
CA TRP A 108 1.50 8.65 0.33
C TRP A 108 0.52 8.53 1.49
N LEU A 109 -0.78 8.61 1.20
CA LEU A 109 -1.83 8.41 2.19
C LEU A 109 -1.79 6.99 2.76
N VAL A 110 -1.54 5.98 1.93
CA VAL A 110 -1.35 4.59 2.37
C VAL A 110 -0.17 4.48 3.33
N ILE A 111 0.98 5.08 3.03
CA ILE A 111 2.16 4.99 3.91
C ILE A 111 1.84 5.59 5.27
N ILE A 112 1.19 6.75 5.31
CA ILE A 112 0.81 7.43 6.55
C ILE A 112 -0.21 6.58 7.33
N THR A 113 -1.29 6.15 6.68
CA THR A 113 -2.36 5.38 7.35
C THR A 113 -1.90 4.00 7.81
N ALA A 114 -1.08 3.30 7.01
CA ALA A 114 -0.49 2.02 7.38
C ALA A 114 0.49 2.17 8.56
N ALA A 115 1.31 3.23 8.57
CA ALA A 115 2.20 3.52 9.69
C ALA A 115 1.40 3.79 10.98
N LEU A 116 0.33 4.60 10.90
CA LEU A 116 -0.57 4.85 12.03
C LEU A 116 -1.24 3.57 12.52
N THR A 117 -1.72 2.72 11.61
CA THR A 117 -2.31 1.41 11.93
C THR A 117 -1.31 0.54 12.69
N LEU A 118 -0.10 0.35 12.13
CA LEU A 118 0.93 -0.51 12.72
C LEU A 118 1.43 0.03 14.07
N TYR A 119 1.63 1.35 14.19
CA TYR A 119 2.04 1.99 15.43
C TYR A 119 0.98 1.84 16.52
N SER A 120 -0.29 2.09 16.19
CA SER A 120 -1.40 1.99 17.16
C SER A 120 -1.60 0.54 17.63
N LEU A 121 -1.49 -0.43 16.73
CA LEU A 121 -1.55 -1.86 17.07
C LEU A 121 -0.36 -2.32 17.91
N ALA A 122 0.85 -1.78 17.66
CA ALA A 122 2.03 -2.10 18.45
C ALA A 122 1.96 -1.48 19.86
N GLY A 123 1.50 -0.23 19.97
CA GLY A 123 1.34 0.46 21.25
C GLY A 123 0.23 -0.14 22.13
N SER A 124 -0.81 -0.72 21.53
CA SER A 124 -1.88 -1.38 22.28
C SER A 124 -1.52 -2.76 22.84
N GLN A 125 -0.33 -3.30 22.50
CA GLN A 125 0.17 -4.59 22.99
C GLN A 125 1.10 -4.45 24.21
N ALA A 126 1.46 -3.21 24.59
CA ALA A 126 2.33 -2.87 25.72
C ALA A 126 1.48 -2.51 26.95
#